data_AF-A0A2N5KIL7-F1
#
_entry.id   AF-A0A2N5KIL7-F1
#
_cell.length_a   1.000
_cell.length_b   1.000
_cell.length_c   1.000
_cell.angle_alpha   90.00
_cell.angle_beta   90.00
_cell.angle_gamma   90.00
#
_symmetry.space_group_name_H-M   'P 1'
#
loop_
_entity.id
_entity.type
_entity.pdbx_description
1 polymer ?
#
loop_
_entity_poly.entity_id
_entity_poly.type
_entity_poly.pdbx_seq_one_letter_code
_entity_poly.pdbx_strand_id
1 'polypeptide(L)' 'AATVVYDTARKQAVLNPSRDLVRGATYTATVTRGAKDPAGNLLAASKIWSFTVRR' A
#
# COMPACT_ATOMS: atom_id res chain seq x y z
N ALA A 1 -12.01 -1.42 8.16
CA ALA A 1 -11.86 -1.86 6.76
C ALA A 1 -10.97 -0.85 6.02
N ALA A 2 -10.50 -1.13 4.82
CA ALA A 2 -9.76 -0.19 3.98
C ALA A 2 -10.23 -0.30 2.54
N THR A 3 -10.17 0.80 1.80
CA THR A 3 -10.49 0.85 0.37
C THR A 3 -9.21 0.92 -0.43
N VAL A 4 -9.13 0.16 -1.54
CA VAL A 4 -8.01 0.22 -2.47
C VAL A 4 -8.50 0.75 -3.81
N VAL A 5 -7.84 1.78 -4.33
CA VAL A 5 -8.11 2.35 -5.65
C VAL A 5 -6.84 2.27 -6.50
N TYR A 6 -6.97 1.85 -7.75
CA TYR A 6 -5.86 1.78 -8.70
C TYR A 6 -6.04 2.81 -9.82
N ASP A 7 -5.05 3.67 -9.98
CA ASP A 7 -4.92 4.61 -11.09
C ASP A 7 -4.04 3.97 -12.17
N THR A 8 -4.66 3.58 -13.29
CA THR A 8 -4.00 2.93 -14.42
C THR A 8 -3.08 3.88 -15.20
N ALA A 9 -3.40 5.18 -15.23
CA ALA A 9 -2.60 6.18 -15.93
C ALA A 9 -1.29 6.46 -15.19
N ARG A 10 -1.36 6.53 -13.85
CA ARG A 10 -0.18 6.73 -12.97
C ARG A 10 0.48 5.43 -12.51
N LYS A 11 -0.12 4.28 -12.84
CA LYS A 11 0.29 2.95 -12.34
C LYS A 11 0.41 2.93 -10.82
N GLN A 12 -0.54 3.55 -10.13
CA GLN A 12 -0.48 3.80 -8.69
C GLN A 12 -1.67 3.17 -7.97
N ALA A 13 -1.40 2.32 -6.98
CA ALA A 13 -2.41 1.84 -6.04
C ALA A 13 -2.40 2.68 -4.76
N VAL A 14 -3.58 3.10 -4.30
CA VAL A 14 -3.77 3.84 -3.06
C VAL A 14 -4.61 2.99 -2.11
N LEU A 15 -4.06 2.70 -0.94
CA LEU A 15 -4.77 2.07 0.17
C LEU A 15 -5.20 3.16 1.15
N ASN A 16 -6.51 3.34 1.31
CA ASN A 16 -7.10 4.30 2.24
C ASN A 16 -7.82 3.58 3.38
N PRO A 17 -7.31 3.60 4.61
CA PRO A 17 -8.01 3.07 5.78
C PRO A 17 -9.34 3.80 6.02
N SER A 18 -10.35 3.10 6.58
CA SER A 18 -11.65 3.72 6.87
C SER A 18 -11.63 4.75 8.01
N ARG A 19 -10.54 4.80 8.78
CA ARG A 19 -10.29 5.81 9.81
C ARG A 19 -9.00 6.53 9.47
N ASP A 20 -8.99 7.83 9.74
CA ASP A 20 -7.80 8.65 9.53
C ASP A 20 -6.60 8.11 10.30
N LEU A 21 -5.44 8.25 9.68
CA LEU A 21 -4.17 7.93 10.33
C LEU A 21 -3.89 8.94 11.43
N VAL A 22 -3.38 8.45 12.56
CA VAL A 22 -3.10 9.28 13.74
C VAL A 22 -1.78 10.02 13.53
N ARG A 23 -1.79 11.35 13.70
CA ARG A 23 -0.58 12.18 13.62
C ARG A 23 0.45 11.74 14.68
N GLY A 24 1.71 11.65 14.28
CA GLY A 24 2.80 11.19 15.12
C GLY A 24 2.89 9.67 15.31
N ALA A 25 1.92 8.89 14.80
CA ALA A 25 2.01 7.44 14.82
C ALA A 25 2.85 6.91 13.64
N THR A 26 3.57 5.82 13.89
CA THR A 26 4.31 5.08 12.86
C THR A 26 3.47 3.92 12.37
N TYR A 27 3.37 3.80 11.05
CA TYR A 27 2.67 2.72 10.36
C TYR A 27 3.66 1.93 9.50
N THR A 28 3.41 0.63 9.38
CA THR A 28 4.15 -0.27 8.48
C THR A 28 3.24 -0.66 7.32
N ALA A 29 3.70 -0.43 6.11
CA ALA A 29 3.06 -0.86 4.89
C ALA A 29 3.77 -2.10 4.35
N THR A 30 2.98 -3.11 3.99
CA THR A 30 3.45 -4.40 3.48
C THR A 30 2.75 -4.69 2.15
N VAL A 31 3.53 -4.81 1.09
CA VAL A 31 3.09 -5.35 -0.19
C VAL A 31 3.68 -6.75 -0.30
N THR A 32 2.85 -7.76 -0.24
CA THR A 32 3.30 -9.16 -0.29
C THR A 32 3.53 -9.61 -1.73
N ARG A 33 4.21 -10.74 -1.89
CA ARG A 33 4.31 -11.44 -3.19
C ARG A 33 2.97 -11.87 -3.78
N GLY A 34 1.86 -11.75 -3.04
CA GLY A 34 0.51 -11.96 -3.57
C GLY A 34 0.09 -10.94 -4.61
N ALA A 35 0.74 -9.76 -4.65
CA ALA A 35 0.55 -8.79 -5.73
C ALA A 35 1.13 -9.32 -7.04
N LYS A 36 0.29 -9.33 -8.09
CA LYS A 36 0.63 -9.82 -9.43
C LYS A 36 0.21 -8.80 -10.48
N ASP A 37 0.93 -8.80 -11.60
CA ASP A 37 0.43 -8.15 -12.80
C ASP A 37 -0.71 -8.98 -13.45
N PRO A 38 -1.41 -8.44 -14.47
CA PRO A 38 -2.47 -9.17 -15.18
C PRO A 38 -2.00 -10.43 -15.91
N ALA A 39 -0.71 -10.55 -16.22
CA ALA A 39 -0.11 -11.74 -16.82
C ALA A 39 0.26 -12.82 -15.77
N GLY A 40 0.10 -12.51 -14.48
CA GLY A 40 0.36 -13.42 -13.37
C GLY A 40 1.77 -13.35 -12.79
N ASN A 41 2.60 -12.39 -13.21
CA ASN A 41 3.95 -12.23 -12.68
C ASN A 41 3.89 -11.69 -11.25
N LEU A 42 4.46 -12.45 -10.32
CA LEU A 42 4.56 -12.10 -8.90
C LEU A 42 5.68 -11.09 -8.67
N LEU A 43 5.59 -10.32 -7.59
CA LEU A 43 6.77 -9.60 -7.07
C LEU A 43 7.89 -10.60 -6.70
N ALA A 44 9.14 -10.23 -7.03
CA ALA A 44 10.32 -11.01 -6.67
C ALA A 44 10.43 -11.21 -5.14
N ALA A 45 10.15 -10.16 -4.37
CA ALA A 45 10.11 -10.17 -2.92
C ALA A 45 8.99 -9.25 -2.40
N SER A 46 8.54 -9.49 -1.16
CA SER A 46 7.62 -8.58 -0.47
C SER A 46 8.31 -7.23 -0.22
N LYS A 47 7.60 -6.13 -0.43
CA LYS A 47 8.08 -4.79 -0.10
C LYS A 47 7.48 -4.36 1.24
N ILE A 48 8.34 -4.04 2.20
CA ILE A 48 7.95 -3.60 3.53
C ILE A 48 8.66 -2.29 3.82
N TRP A 49 7.92 -1.30 4.32
CA TRP A 49 8.48 -0.04 4.78
C TRP A 49 7.64 0.54 5.90
N SER A 50 8.25 1.40 6.71
CA SER A 50 7.57 2.13 7.77
C SER A 50 7.64 3.64 7.51
N PHE A 51 6.59 4.34 7.90
CA PHE A 51 6.51 5.80 7.82
C PHE A 51 5.78 6.37 9.04
N THR A 52 6.20 7.54 9.48
CA THR A 52 5.53 8.29 10.56
C THR A 52 4.65 9.37 9.94
N VAL A 53 3.39 9.44 10.39
CA VAL A 53 2.51 10.53 10.00
C VAL A 53 3.03 11.81 10.61
N ARG A 54 3.43 12.76 9.76
CA ARG A 54 3.97 14.04 10.20
C ARG A 54 2.94 14.79 11.06
N ARG A 55 3.46 15.50 12.06
CA ARG A 55 2.65 16.39 12.91
C ARG A 55 2.16 17.59 12.13
#